data_AF-A0A1G2LAC0-F1
#
_entry.id   AF-A0A1G2LAC0-F1
#
_cell.length_a   1.000
_cell.length_b   1.000
_cell.length_c   1.000
_cell.angle_alpha   90.00
_cell.angle_beta   90.00
_cell.angle_gamma   90.00
#
_symmetry.space_group_name_H-M   'P 1'
#
loop_
_entity.id
_entity.type
_entity.pdbx_description
1 polymer ?
#
loop_
_entity_poly.entity_id
_entity_poly.type
_entity_poly.pdbx_seq_one_letter_code
_entity_poly.pdbx_strand_id
1 'polypeptide(L)' 'MADQGGITGVVIVSESHLTIHTWPERRFVNLDVFFCNYTRDNTRKARAVFAEFKKMYRPRRMRLREVWRD' A
#
# COMPACT_ATOMS: atom_id res chain seq x y z
N MET A 1 -7.58 -9.01 27.33
CA MET A 1 -8.15 -7.95 26.48
C MET A 1 -7.23 -7.82 25.28
N ALA A 2 -7.68 -8.22 24.09
CA ALA A 2 -6.87 -8.04 22.89
C ALA A 2 -6.79 -6.53 22.63
N ASP A 3 -5.57 -5.99 22.64
CA ASP A 3 -5.33 -4.62 22.22
C ASP A 3 -5.89 -4.44 20.82
N GLN A 4 -6.70 -3.40 20.58
CA GLN A 4 -7.18 -3.02 19.25
C GLN A 4 -6.05 -2.34 18.46
N GLY A 5 -4.85 -2.87 18.59
CA GLY A 5 -3.61 -2.31 18.09
C GLY A 5 -3.56 -2.29 16.58
N GLY A 6 -2.73 -1.41 16.06
CA GLY A 6 -2.38 -1.38 14.65
C GLY A 6 -1.73 -2.68 14.17
N ILE A 7 -1.82 -2.92 12.86
CA ILE A 7 -1.17 -4.04 12.19
C ILE A 7 -0.09 -3.52 11.25
N THR A 8 0.99 -4.29 11.11
CA THR A 8 1.95 -4.14 10.03
C THR A 8 1.91 -5.41 9.18
N GLY A 9 1.78 -5.25 7.87
CA GLY A 9 1.77 -6.35 6.91
C GLY A 9 2.74 -6.08 5.77
N VAL A 10 3.42 -7.14 5.31
CA VAL A 10 4.36 -7.07 4.20
C VAL A 10 4.11 -8.25 3.27
N VAL A 11 4.03 -7.96 1.98
CA VAL A 11 4.05 -8.97 0.91
C VAL A 11 5.26 -8.68 0.04
N ILE A 12 6.18 -9.64 -0.01
CA ILE A 12 7.38 -9.57 -0.84
C ILE A 12 7.13 -10.36 -2.13
N VAL A 13 7.48 -9.76 -3.25
CA VAL A 13 7.43 -10.35 -4.60
C VAL A 13 8.75 -10.07 -5.31
N SER A 14 8.97 -10.63 -6.50
CA SER A 14 10.24 -10.50 -7.23
C SER A 14 10.64 -9.03 -7.42
N GLU A 15 11.68 -8.61 -6.68
CA GLU A 15 12.23 -7.24 -6.69
C GLU A 15 11.18 -6.15 -6.42
N SER A 16 10.13 -6.50 -5.66
CA SER A 16 9.02 -5.59 -5.38
C SER A 16 8.42 -5.87 -4.00
N HIS A 17 7.58 -4.96 -3.51
CA HIS A 17 6.93 -5.15 -2.22
C HIS A 17 5.64 -4.35 -2.09
N LEU A 18 4.76 -4.86 -1.23
CA LEU A 18 3.60 -4.16 -0.71
C LEU A 18 3.75 -4.11 0.80
N THR A 19 3.74 -2.91 1.39
CA THR A 19 3.73 -2.76 2.84
C THR A 19 2.51 -1.97 3.29
N ILE A 20 1.96 -2.36 4.43
CA ILE A 20 0.86 -1.65 5.07
C ILE A 20 1.15 -1.50 6.56
N HIS A 21 0.86 -0.32 7.09
CA HIS A 21 0.89 -0.04 8.51
C HIS A 21 -0.41 0.67 8.89
N THR A 22 -1.11 0.17 9.90
CA THR A 22 -2.35 0.78 10.39
C THR A 22 -2.17 1.34 11.80
N TRP A 23 -2.88 2.43 12.07
CA TRP A 23 -3.03 3.03 13.40
C TRP A 23 -4.51 3.32 13.63
N PRO A 24 -5.29 2.33 14.10
CA PRO A 24 -6.72 2.46 14.34
C PRO A 24 -7.08 3.64 15.24
N GLU A 25 -6.26 3.90 16.27
CA GLU A 25 -6.41 4.99 17.22
C GLU A 25 -6.31 6.38 16.58
N ARG A 26 -5.62 6.48 15.43
CA ARG A 26 -5.52 7.70 14.61
C ARG A 26 -6.43 7.68 13.39
N ARG A 27 -7.18 6.59 13.17
CA ARG A 27 -7.91 6.30 11.93
C ARG A 27 -7.03 6.52 10.70
N PHE A 28 -5.79 6.04 10.78
CA PHE A 28 -4.76 6.27 9.77
C PHE A 28 -4.22 4.94 9.24
N VAL A 29 -3.91 4.94 7.94
CA VAL A 29 -3.25 3.84 7.25
C VAL A 29 -2.17 4.41 6.35
N ASN A 30 -1.01 3.79 6.37
CA ASN A 30 0.05 4.01 5.40
C ASN A 30 0.19 2.76 4.52
N LEU A 31 0.34 2.97 3.22
CA LEU A 31 0.42 1.92 2.21
C LEU A 31 1.52 2.27 1.22
N ASP A 32 2.45 1.35 1.01
CA ASP A 32 3.46 1.43 -0.04
C ASP A 32 3.22 0.32 -1.06
N VAL A 33 3.09 0.70 -2.34
CA VAL A 33 2.87 -0.24 -3.45
C VAL A 33 4.03 -0.07 -4.42
N PHE A 34 5.01 -0.97 -4.34
CA PHE A 34 6.20 -0.92 -5.17
C PHE A 34 6.25 -2.13 -6.10
N PHE A 35 6.26 -1.88 -7.41
CA PHE A 35 6.39 -2.90 -8.44
C PHE A 35 7.58 -2.59 -9.33
N CYS A 36 8.45 -3.58 -9.53
CA CYS A 36 9.54 -3.47 -10.51
C CYS A 36 8.98 -3.61 -11.93
N ASN A 37 9.42 -2.75 -12.83
CA ASN A 37 9.05 -2.78 -14.25
C ASN A 37 10.15 -3.33 -15.17
N TYR A 38 11.21 -3.91 -14.60
CA TYR A 38 12.41 -4.35 -15.34
C TYR A 38 12.10 -5.37 -16.45
N THR A 39 11.29 -6.40 -16.15
CA THR A 39 10.95 -7.46 -17.13
C THR A 39 9.65 -7.22 -17.90
N ARG A 40 8.75 -6.40 -17.35
CA ARG A 40 7.45 -6.05 -17.95
C ARG A 40 6.88 -4.81 -17.29
N ASP A 41 6.05 -4.06 -18.00
CA ASP A 41 5.28 -2.97 -17.40
C ASP A 41 4.20 -3.50 -16.45
N ASN A 42 4.40 -3.32 -15.14
CA ASN A 42 3.47 -3.63 -14.07
C ASN A 42 2.73 -2.39 -13.55
N THR A 43 2.83 -1.22 -14.20
CA THR A 43 2.20 0.05 -13.77
C THR A 43 0.70 -0.10 -13.52
N ARG A 44 -0.02 -0.78 -14.42
CA ARG A 44 -1.47 -1.02 -14.23
C ARG A 44 -1.75 -1.90 -13.01
N LYS A 45 -0.89 -2.87 -12.71
CA LYS A 45 -1.05 -3.75 -11.53
C LYS A 45 -0.83 -2.97 -10.24
N ALA A 46 0.23 -2.16 -10.17
CA ALA A 46 0.49 -1.30 -9.02
C ALA A 46 -0.69 -0.36 -8.74
N ARG A 47 -1.21 0.29 -9.78
CA ARG A 47 -2.38 1.18 -9.67
C ARG A 47 -3.66 0.42 -9.28
N ALA A 48 -3.87 -0.79 -9.79
CA ALA A 48 -5.01 -1.63 -9.43
C ALA A 48 -4.97 -2.02 -7.96
N VAL A 49 -3.81 -2.48 -7.45
CA VAL A 49 -3.63 -2.78 -6.02
C VAL A 49 -3.95 -1.56 -5.18
N PHE A 50 -3.32 -0.40 -5.46
CA PHE A 50 -3.61 0.84 -4.75
C PHE A 50 -5.11 1.21 -4.77
N ALA A 51 -5.77 1.06 -5.93
CA ALA A 51 -7.18 1.36 -6.08
C ALA A 51 -8.07 0.48 -5.20
N GLU A 52 -7.77 -0.81 -5.06
CA GLU A 52 -8.52 -1.71 -4.18
C GLU A 52 -8.37 -1.32 -2.71
N PHE A 53 -7.15 -1.00 -2.25
CA PHE A 53 -6.94 -0.49 -0.89
C PHE A 53 -7.68 0.83 -0.65
N LYS A 54 -7.65 1.76 -1.62
CA LYS A 54 -8.40 3.03 -1.54
C LYS A 54 -9.90 2.79 -1.40
N LYS A 55 -10.46 1.84 -2.16
CA LYS A 55 -11.89 1.46 -2.07
C LYS A 55 -12.23 0.84 -0.72
N MET A 56 -11.36 -0.04 -0.20
CA MET A 56 -11.56 -0.72 1.09
C MET A 56 -11.54 0.26 2.26
N TYR A 57 -10.53 1.12 2.34
CA TYR A 57 -10.34 2.02 3.48
C TYR A 57 -11.15 3.33 3.38
N ARG A 58 -11.66 3.68 2.19
CA ARG A 58 -12.49 4.88 1.93
C ARG A 58 -11.95 6.15 2.63
N PRO A 59 -10.67 6.52 2.41
CA PRO A 59 -10.04 7.57 3.20
C PRO A 59 -10.69 8.93 2.93
N ARG A 60 -10.99 9.68 4.00
CA ARG A 60 -11.53 11.05 3.89
C ARG A 60 -10.50 12.06 3.36
N ARG A 61 -9.20 11.81 3.64
CA ARG A 61 -8.06 12.61 3.19
C ARG A 61 -6.93 11.67 2.79
N MET A 62 -6.20 12.02 1.73
CA MET A 62 -5.15 11.18 1.19
C MET A 62 -3.97 12.03 0.76
N ARG A 63 -2.75 11.61 1.12
CA ARG A 63 -1.50 12.11 0.56
C ARG A 63 -0.92 10.99 -0.29
N LEU A 64 -0.98 11.16 -1.60
CA LEU A 64 -0.45 10.20 -2.56
C LEU A 64 0.84 10.76 -3.16
N ARG A 65 1.88 9.93 -3.21
CA ARG A 65 3.11 10.22 -3.93
C ARG A 65 3.41 9.04 -4.83
N GLU A 66 3.33 9.25 -6.14
CA GLU A 66 3.77 8.28 -7.15
C GLU A 66 5.19 8.68 -7.57
N VAL A 67 6.11 7.72 -7.58
CA VAL A 67 7.54 7.95 -7.89
C VAL A 67 7.98 6.87 -8.86
N TRP A 68 8.60 7.29 -9.95
CA TRP A 68 9.33 6.41 -10.85
C TRP A 68 10.73 6.18 -10.30
N ARG A 69 11.15 4.92 -10.24
CA ARG A 69 12.49 4.53 -9.82
C ARG A 69 13.06 3.64 -10.92
N ASP A 70 14.15 4.10 -11.50
CA ASP A 70 14.95 3.40 -12.51
C ASP A 70 16.02 2.54 -11.83
#